data_AF-A0A560LC87-F1
#
_entry.id   AF-A0A560LC87-F1
#
_cell.length_a   1.000
_cell.length_b   1.000
_cell.length_c   1.000
_cell.angle_alpha   90.00
_cell.angle_beta   90.00
_cell.angle_gamma   90.00
#
_symmetry.space_group_name_H-M   'P 1'
#
loop_
_entity.id
_entity.type
_entity.pdbx_description
1 polymer ?
#
loop_
_entity_poly.entity_id
_entity_poly.type
_entity_poly.pdbx_seq_one_letter_code
_entity_poly.pdbx_strand_id
1 'polypeptide(L)'
;MSFTPLAGIVAVGNRCMIKPSEFTPASSALMARMIASAFDASEISVVSGGADTGRAFAKLPFDHLLFTGGGSVARHVMRAAADNLVPVTSNSAASAQ
;
A
#
# COMPACT_ATOMS: atom_id res chain seq x y z
N MET A 1 -3.44 -5.20 -7.64
CA MET A 1 -2.25 -6.05 -7.90
C MET A 1 -1.32 -5.97 -6.69
N SER A 2 -1.72 -6.54 -5.54
CA SER A 2 -0.99 -6.34 -4.27
C SER A 2 -0.03 -7.48 -3.94
N PHE A 3 -0.33 -8.71 -4.38
CA PHE A 3 0.47 -9.89 -4.03
C PHE A 3 1.81 -9.98 -4.76
N THR A 4 1.89 -9.53 -6.02
CA THR A 4 3.14 -9.58 -6.80
C THR A 4 4.29 -8.82 -6.13
N PRO A 5 4.16 -7.52 -5.79
CA PRO A 5 5.22 -6.85 -5.05
C PRO A 5 5.39 -7.41 -3.62
N LEU A 6 4.29 -7.76 -2.94
CA LEU A 6 4.34 -8.30 -1.58
C LEU A 6 5.21 -9.55 -1.48
N ALA A 7 5.10 -10.48 -2.43
CA ALA A 7 5.86 -11.72 -2.44
C ALA A 7 7.38 -11.46 -2.41
N GLY A 8 7.86 -10.52 -3.23
CA GLY A 8 9.28 -10.14 -3.24
C GLY A 8 9.73 -9.46 -1.95
N ILE A 9 8.90 -8.59 -1.38
CA ILE A 9 9.19 -7.88 -0.13
C ILE A 9 9.29 -8.85 1.05
N VAL A 10 8.34 -9.79 1.16
CA VAL A 10 8.31 -10.80 2.22
C VAL A 10 9.45 -11.81 2.06
N ALA A 11 9.79 -12.18 0.82
CA ALA A 11 10.88 -13.13 0.54
C ALA A 11 12.25 -12.67 1.08
N VAL A 12 12.45 -11.36 1.27
CA VAL A 12 13.68 -10.79 1.85
C VAL A 12 13.52 -10.39 3.33
N GLY A 13 12.44 -10.82 3.99
CA GLY A 13 12.24 -10.67 5.43
C GLY A 13 11.70 -9.31 5.88
N ASN A 14 11.15 -8.50 4.98
CA ASN A 14 10.58 -7.21 5.36
C ASN A 14 9.18 -7.36 5.97
N ARG A 15 8.88 -6.49 6.94
CA ARG A 15 7.54 -6.31 7.51
C ARG A 15 6.71 -5.42 6.59
N CYS A 16 5.44 -5.75 6.41
CA CYS A 16 4.59 -5.09 5.42
C CYS A 16 3.30 -4.56 6.01
N MET A 17 2.86 -3.41 5.48
CA MET A 17 1.50 -2.93 5.66
C MET A 17 0.84 -2.78 4.30
N ILE A 18 -0.38 -3.28 4.15
CA ILE A 18 -1.14 -3.29 2.90
C ILE A 18 -2.39 -2.46 3.09
N LYS A 19 -2.59 -1.44 2.25
CA LYS A 19 -3.86 -0.73 2.15
C LYS A 19 -4.56 -1.08 0.82
N PRO A 20 -5.57 -1.97 0.83
CA PRO A 20 -6.32 -2.26 -0.38
C PRO A 20 -7.32 -1.13 -0.71
N SER A 21 -7.85 -1.17 -1.94
CA SER A 21 -8.80 -0.20 -2.45
C SER A 21 -10.16 -0.32 -1.75
N GLU A 22 -10.74 0.82 -1.35
CA GLU A 22 -12.10 0.89 -0.81
C GLU A 22 -13.19 0.52 -1.84
N PHE A 23 -12.86 0.57 -3.13
CA PHE A 23 -13.80 0.25 -4.22
C PHE A 23 -14.00 -1.26 -4.42
N THR A 24 -13.21 -2.11 -3.75
CA THR A 24 -13.30 -3.57 -3.85
C THR A 24 -13.45 -4.20 -2.46
N PRO A 25 -14.55 -3.92 -1.74
CA PRO A 25 -14.70 -4.27 -0.32
C PRO A 25 -14.67 -5.79 -0.07
N ALA A 26 -15.32 -6.59 -0.92
CA ALA A 26 -15.34 -8.04 -0.78
C ALA A 26 -13.93 -8.65 -0.94
N SER A 27 -13.18 -8.22 -1.96
CA SER A 27 -11.80 -8.67 -2.18
C SER A 27 -10.85 -8.21 -1.06
N SER A 28 -11.03 -6.97 -0.57
CA SER A 28 -10.25 -6.42 0.53
C SER A 28 -10.48 -7.18 1.84
N ALA A 29 -11.74 -7.53 2.14
CA ALA A 29 -12.08 -8.34 3.30
C ALA A 29 -11.52 -9.77 3.21
N LEU A 30 -11.58 -10.38 2.02
CA LEU A 30 -10.97 -11.69 1.78
C LEU A 30 -9.44 -11.64 1.98
N MET A 31 -8.78 -10.62 1.41
CA MET A 31 -7.33 -10.42 1.58
C MET A 31 -6.96 -10.28 3.06
N ALA A 32 -7.67 -9.43 3.81
CA ALA A 32 -7.43 -9.24 5.23
C ALA A 32 -7.52 -10.56 6.01
N ARG A 33 -8.55 -11.37 5.74
CA ARG A 33 -8.71 -12.69 6.35
C ARG A 33 -7.58 -13.66 5.99
N MET A 34 -7.21 -13.72 4.71
CA MET A 34 -6.15 -14.63 4.25
C MET A 34 -4.80 -14.27 4.87
N ILE A 35 -4.44 -12.98 4.90
CA ILE A 35 -3.19 -12.53 5.51
C ILE A 35 -3.19 -12.82 7.01
N ALA A 36 -4.27 -12.48 7.73
CA ALA A 36 -4.38 -12.74 9.17
C ALA A 36 -4.36 -14.23 9.53
N SER A 37 -4.75 -15.12 8.60
CA SER A 37 -4.66 -16.57 8.82
C SER A 37 -3.26 -17.15 8.62
N ALA A 38 -2.34 -16.41 8.01
CA ALA A 38 -1.02 -16.89 7.60
C ALA A 38 0.15 -16.15 8.27
N PHE A 39 -0.06 -14.91 8.75
CA PHE A 39 0.99 -14.05 9.30
C PHE A 39 0.52 -13.39 10.59
N ASP A 40 1.45 -13.13 11.50
CA ASP A 40 1.19 -12.24 12.63
C ASP A 40 1.01 -10.79 12.13
N ALA A 41 0.19 -10.01 12.83
CA ALA A 41 -0.05 -8.61 12.46
C ALA A 41 1.23 -7.75 12.55
N SER A 42 2.22 -8.17 13.33
CA SER A 42 3.54 -7.55 13.37
C SER A 42 4.35 -7.82 12.10
N GLU A 43 4.12 -8.92 11.39
CA GLU A 43 4.80 -9.27 10.14
C GLU A 43 4.11 -8.64 8.94
N ILE A 44 2.81 -8.86 8.79
CA ILE A 44 1.99 -8.31 7.71
C ILE A 44 0.64 -7.87 8.25
N SER A 45 0.29 -6.60 8.04
CA SER A 45 -1.01 -6.04 8.43
C SER A 45 -1.76 -5.48 7.24
N VAL A 46 -3.10 -5.59 7.27
CA VAL A 46 -3.99 -5.05 6.25
C VAL A 46 -4.83 -3.93 6.85
N VAL A 47 -4.70 -2.72 6.30
CA VAL A 47 -5.39 -1.51 6.76
C VAL A 47 -6.42 -1.09 5.72
N SER A 48 -7.69 -1.35 6.00
CA SER A 48 -8.81 -0.97 5.13
C SER A 48 -9.34 0.41 5.48
N GLY A 49 -9.87 1.11 4.48
CA GLY A 49 -10.52 2.42 4.66
C GLY A 49 -10.43 3.28 3.40
N GLY A 50 -11.15 4.40 3.39
CA GLY A 50 -11.22 5.30 2.24
C GLY A 50 -10.02 6.23 2.08
N ALA A 51 -10.26 7.37 1.42
CA ALA A 51 -9.25 8.37 1.12
C ALA A 51 -8.54 8.95 2.36
N ASP A 52 -9.24 9.16 3.48
CA ASP A 52 -8.62 9.66 4.72
C ASP A 52 -7.62 8.67 5.31
N THR A 53 -8.00 7.39 5.37
CA THR A 53 -7.08 6.31 5.75
C THR A 53 -5.89 6.25 4.80
N GLY A 54 -6.11 6.46 3.49
CA GLY A 54 -5.04 6.53 2.50
C GLY A 54 -4.06 7.66 2.73
N ARG A 55 -4.56 8.86 3.04
CA ARG A 55 -3.74 10.02 3.40
C ARG A 55 -2.93 9.78 4.67
N ALA A 56 -3.57 9.24 5.71
CA ALA A 56 -2.88 8.93 6.97
C ALA A 56 -1.80 7.85 6.77
N PHE A 57 -2.12 6.81 6.01
CA PHE A 57 -1.19 5.74 5.66
C PHE A 57 0.06 6.27 4.94
N ALA A 58 -0.12 7.10 3.91
CA ALA A 58 1.01 7.64 3.13
C ALA A 58 1.91 8.60 3.93
N LYS A 59 1.45 9.10 5.09
CA LYS A 59 2.24 9.93 6.01
C LYS A 59 3.04 9.14 7.05
N LEU A 60 2.89 7.82 7.09
CA LEU A 60 3.67 7.00 8.00
C LEU A 60 5.14 6.98 7.57
N PRO A 61 6.09 6.92 8.52
CA PRO A 61 7.52 6.91 8.23
C PRO A 61 7.98 5.52 7.77
N PHE A 62 7.54 5.08 6.59
CA PHE A 62 7.98 3.82 6.00
C PHE A 62 9.40 3.93 5.42
N ASP A 63 10.13 2.82 5.37
CA ASP A 63 11.40 2.77 4.63
C ASP A 63 11.17 2.85 3.11
N HIS A 64 10.01 2.38 2.64
CA HIS A 64 9.62 2.46 1.23
C HIS A 64 8.09 2.36 1.08
N LEU A 65 7.52 3.14 0.16
CA LEU A 65 6.09 3.10 -0.15
C LEU A 65 5.84 2.63 -1.59
N LEU A 66 5.04 1.59 -1.76
CA LEU A 66 4.56 1.13 -3.06
C LEU A 66 3.14 1.63 -3.31
N PHE A 67 2.95 2.29 -4.44
CA PHE A 67 1.66 2.82 -4.84
C PHE A 67 1.24 2.29 -6.21
N THR A 68 -0.05 1.98 -6.35
CA THR A 68 -0.67 1.65 -7.65
C THR A 68 -2.01 2.36 -7.73
N GLY A 69 -2.18 3.19 -8.76
CA GLY A 69 -3.39 3.99 -8.93
C GLY A 69 -3.22 5.09 -9.97
N GLY A 70 -4.20 5.98 -10.05
CA GLY A 70 -4.18 7.10 -11.00
C GLY A 70 -3.12 8.16 -10.66
N GLY A 71 -2.59 8.83 -11.69
CA GLY A 71 -1.52 9.82 -11.53
C GLY A 71 -1.87 11.02 -10.63
N SER A 72 -3.15 11.41 -10.58
CA SER A 72 -3.62 12.45 -9.65
C SER A 72 -3.48 12.03 -8.18
N VAL A 73 -3.77 10.77 -7.86
CA VAL A 73 -3.60 10.22 -6.50
C VAL A 73 -2.12 9.99 -6.19
N ALA A 74 -1.33 9.52 -7.16
CA ALA A 74 0.12 9.34 -7.00
C ALA A 74 0.82 10.62 -6.52
N ARG A 75 0.46 11.78 -7.08
CA ARG A 75 1.00 13.08 -6.65
C ARG A 75 0.69 13.40 -5.18
N HIS A 76 -0.51 13.08 -4.71
CA HIS A 76 -0.87 13.27 -3.30
C HIS A 76 -0.10 12.32 -2.39
N VAL A 77 0.06 11.06 -2.81
CA VAL A 77 0.84 10.06 -2.07
C VAL A 77 2.31 10.48 -1.96
N MET A 78 2.93 10.88 -3.07
CA MET A 78 4.32 11.35 -3.07
C MET A 78 4.52 12.58 -2.19
N ARG A 79 3.57 13.54 -2.20
CA ARG A 79 3.61 14.71 -1.30
C ARG A 79 3.52 14.32 0.18
N ALA A 80 2.61 13.41 0.52
CA ALA A 80 2.42 12.95 1.90
C ALA A 80 3.64 12.18 2.43
N ALA A 81 4.29 11.41 1.57
CA ALA A 81 5.46 10.60 1.92
C ALA A 81 6.75 11.43 2.07
N ALA A 82 6.81 12.60 1.41
CA ALA A 82 7.98 13.47 1.37
C ALA A 82 8.37 14.05 2.75
N ASP A 83 7.41 14.28 3.64
CA ASP A 83 7.66 14.81 5.00
C ASP A 83 8.60 13.88 5.80
N ASN A 84 8.60 12.59 5.50
CA ASN A 84 9.47 11.58 6.12
C ASN A 84 10.58 11.06 5.17
N LEU A 85 10.80 11.74 4.03
CA LEU A 85 11.76 11.32 2.99
C LEU A 85 11.56 9.87 2.49
N VAL A 86 10.33 9.37 2.51
CA VAL A 86 10.03 7.99 2.10
C VAL A 86 10.12 7.86 0.58
N PRO A 87 10.97 6.97 0.04
CA PRO A 87 11.00 6.68 -1.39
C PRO A 87 9.68 6.03 -1.83
N VAL A 88 9.13 6.50 -2.96
CA VAL A 88 7.87 6.01 -3.52
C VAL A 88 8.10 5.39 -4.90
N THR A 89 7.75 4.11 -5.06
CA THR A 89 7.58 3.51 -6.40
C THR A 89 6.11 3.51 -6.75
N SER A 90 5.78 4.08 -7.91
CA SER A 90 4.40 4.20 -8.40
C SER A 90 4.24 3.50 -9.75
N ASN A 91 3.31 2.55 -9.83
CA ASN A 91 2.89 1.97 -11.10
C ASN A 91 1.60 2.65 -11.54
N SER A 92 1.73 3.73 -12.30
CA SER A 92 0.65 4.30 -13.09
C SER A 92 0.87 3.91 -14.55
N ALA A 93 -0.19 3.53 -15.28
CA ALA A 93 -0.11 3.59 -16.74
C ALA A 93 0.25 5.04 -17.07
N ALA A 94 1.42 5.26 -17.66
CA ALA A 94 1.73 6.55 -18.24
C ALA A 94 0.71 6.75 -19.36
N SER A 95 -0.40 7.46 -19.07
CA SER A 95 -0.98 8.30 -20.09
C SER A 95 0.10 9.33 -20.37
N ALA A 96 0.94 9.01 -21.36
CA ALA A 96 1.71 10.00 -22.09
C ALA A 96 0.75 11.17 -22.37
N GLN A 97 1.21 12.37 -22.05
CA GLN A 97 0.73 13.53 -22.81
C GLN A 97 0.94 13.27 -24.29
#